data_AF-A0A945SPX4-F1
#
_entry.id   AF-A0A945SPX4-F1
#
_cell.length_a   1.000
_cell.length_b   1.000
_cell.length_c   1.000
_cell.angle_alpha   90.00
_cell.angle_beta   90.00
_cell.angle_gamma   90.00
#
_symmetry.space_group_name_H-M   'P 1'
#
loop_
_entity.id
_entity.type
_entity.pdbx_description
1 polymer ?
#
loop_
_entity_poly.entity_id
_entity_poly.type
_entity_poly.pdbx_seq_one_letter_code
_entity_poly.pdbx_strand_id
1 'polypeptide(L)'
;MSIGRLWRTVRHLTAEQWVFRFVCRGQRLVMRHHPEFSRRRIDRAARRLPLPDPSSDSAVAIADIVLQLQMAVHGESYEGAPEGRFTVLNRDYDFGGVEQVSWRGEFHEGNNPLRRMNLAYMGYAVPLLARGRAADLAAICALVKSLDQQNAWSAPGVFRDVWNAYTASHRLINLLSALALYRRAGGPRDAASEAVLLEHARFCAAFIRANLERDLQFNHLMKNYVALSAYAGMCAVPPAALGLLQAAVP
;
A
#
# COMPACT_ATOMS: atom_id res chain seq x y z
N MET A 1 -17.58 26.67 1.50
CA MET A 1 -18.36 25.44 1.26
C MET A 1 -19.82 25.78 1.56
N SER A 2 -20.80 25.57 0.66
CA SER A 2 -22.18 25.98 0.95
C SER A 2 -22.84 25.07 1.99
N ILE A 3 -23.71 25.64 2.84
CA ILE A 3 -24.44 24.92 3.90
C ILE A 3 -25.19 23.71 3.32
N GLY A 4 -25.80 23.86 2.14
CA GLY A 4 -26.49 22.78 1.45
C GLY A 4 -25.60 21.64 0.93
N ARG A 5 -24.31 21.89 0.64
CA ARG A 5 -23.35 20.81 0.36
C ARG A 5 -22.94 20.10 1.65
N LEU A 6 -22.66 20.86 2.70
CA LEU A 6 -22.30 20.30 3.99
C LEU A 6 -23.40 19.35 4.51
N TRP A 7 -24.65 19.80 4.52
CA TRP A 7 -25.81 18.99 4.93
C TRP A 7 -25.92 17.69 4.14
N ARG A 8 -25.83 17.75 2.79
CA ARG A 8 -25.87 16.56 1.94
C ARG A 8 -24.75 15.56 2.22
N THR A 9 -23.57 16.05 2.61
CA THR A 9 -22.42 15.20 2.95
C THR A 9 -22.52 14.57 4.33
N VAL A 10 -23.23 15.20 5.28
CA VAL A 10 -23.24 14.74 6.68
C VAL A 10 -24.51 14.06 7.14
N ARG A 11 -25.64 14.30 6.48
CA ARG A 11 -26.96 13.78 6.92
C ARG A 11 -27.06 12.25 6.95
N HIS A 12 -26.19 11.57 6.22
CA HIS A 12 -26.17 10.10 6.10
C HIS A 12 -25.09 9.46 6.97
N LEU A 13 -24.39 10.24 7.80
CA LEU A 13 -23.32 9.72 8.63
C LEU A 13 -23.89 9.10 9.91
N THR A 14 -23.42 7.90 10.23
CA THR A 14 -23.72 7.27 11.52
C THR A 14 -22.96 7.96 12.66
N ALA A 15 -23.41 7.76 13.90
CA ALA A 15 -22.70 8.26 15.08
C ALA A 15 -21.26 7.72 15.15
N GLU A 16 -21.06 6.44 14.80
CA GLU A 16 -19.74 5.82 14.73
C GLU A 16 -18.83 6.53 13.71
N GLN A 17 -19.33 6.81 12.50
CA GLN A 17 -18.55 7.52 11.48
C GLN A 17 -18.12 8.91 11.95
N TRP A 18 -18.97 9.62 12.69
CA TRP A 18 -18.61 10.90 13.28
C TRP A 18 -17.47 10.78 14.30
N VAL A 19 -17.57 9.83 15.23
CA VAL A 19 -16.51 9.57 16.21
C VAL A 19 -15.19 9.27 15.50
N PHE A 20 -15.20 8.35 14.54
CA PHE A 20 -13.98 8.00 13.82
C PHE A 20 -13.44 9.13 12.95
N ARG A 21 -14.29 10.01 12.40
CA ARG A 21 -13.80 11.22 11.71
C ARG A 21 -12.97 12.11 12.63
N PHE A 22 -13.38 12.30 13.89
CA PHE A 22 -12.59 13.07 14.86
C PHE A 22 -11.29 12.33 15.21
N VAL A 23 -11.36 11.03 15.48
CA VAL A 23 -10.19 10.20 15.81
C VAL A 23 -9.16 10.22 14.66
N CYS A 24 -9.58 9.90 13.44
CA CYS A 24 -8.71 9.85 12.26
C CYS A 24 -8.13 11.23 11.93
N ARG A 25 -8.90 12.32 12.07
CA ARG A 25 -8.38 13.68 11.89
C ARG A 25 -7.35 14.04 12.96
N GLY A 26 -7.62 13.73 14.23
CA GLY A 26 -6.68 13.95 15.32
C GLY A 26 -5.37 13.19 15.12
N GLN A 27 -5.46 11.92 14.74
CA GLN A 27 -4.29 11.09 14.41
C GLN A 27 -3.48 11.69 13.25
N ARG A 28 -4.13 12.11 12.17
CA ARG A 28 -3.46 12.78 11.04
C ARG A 28 -2.79 14.10 11.45
N LEU A 29 -3.41 14.85 12.35
CA LEU A 29 -2.83 16.08 12.90
C LEU A 29 -1.56 15.78 13.70
N VAL A 30 -1.60 14.79 14.60
CA VAL A 30 -0.43 14.35 15.38
C VAL A 30 0.68 13.86 14.46
N MET A 31 0.36 13.07 13.44
CA MET A 31 1.33 12.58 12.45
C MET A 31 1.98 13.71 11.66
N ARG A 32 1.24 14.77 11.36
CA ARG A 32 1.75 15.95 10.67
C ARG A 32 2.68 16.80 11.54
N HIS A 33 2.34 17.02 12.81
CA HIS A 33 3.15 17.87 13.70
C HIS A 33 4.27 17.11 14.43
N HIS A 34 4.14 15.80 14.58
CA HIS A 34 5.14 14.94 15.22
C HIS A 34 5.47 13.72 14.32
N PRO A 35 5.99 13.95 13.11
CA PRO A 35 6.19 12.90 12.11
C PRO A 35 7.20 11.85 12.56
N GLU A 36 8.33 12.24 13.16
CA GLU A 36 9.34 11.31 13.65
C GLU A 36 8.82 10.42 14.78
N PHE A 37 8.13 11.01 15.75
CA PHE A 37 7.54 10.26 16.87
C PHE A 37 6.52 9.25 16.33
N SER A 38 5.66 9.69 15.41
CA SER A 38 4.63 8.85 14.82
C SER A 38 5.22 7.71 13.99
N ARG A 39 6.26 8.00 13.19
CA ARG A 39 7.00 7.01 12.42
C ARG A 39 7.64 5.97 13.33
N ARG A 40 8.40 6.39 14.35
CA ARG A 40 9.03 5.50 15.35
C ARG A 40 7.99 4.63 16.06
N ARG A 41 6.80 5.16 16.38
CA ARG A 41 5.71 4.39 16.97
C ARG A 41 5.25 3.27 16.04
N ILE A 42 5.05 3.57 14.75
CA ILE A 42 4.69 2.54 13.76
C ILE A 42 5.83 1.55 13.53
N ASP A 43 7.09 1.99 13.46
CA ASP A 43 8.24 1.09 13.34
C ASP A 43 8.32 0.11 14.53
N ARG A 44 8.07 0.58 15.76
CA ARG A 44 8.02 -0.29 16.94
C ARG A 44 6.88 -1.31 16.85
N ALA A 45 5.71 -0.89 16.36
CA ALA A 45 4.60 -1.81 16.13
C ALA A 45 4.93 -2.82 15.02
N ALA A 46 5.57 -2.39 13.94
CA ALA A 46 6.00 -3.22 12.82
C ALA A 46 6.98 -4.31 13.28
N ARG A 47 7.97 -3.97 14.13
CA ARG A 47 8.92 -4.96 14.68
C ARG A 47 8.28 -6.05 15.55
N ARG A 48 7.06 -5.82 16.05
CA ARG A 48 6.28 -6.82 16.81
C ARG A 48 5.45 -7.74 15.92
N LEU A 49 5.36 -7.44 14.62
CA LEU A 49 4.73 -8.32 13.65
C LEU A 49 5.77 -9.31 13.11
N PRO A 50 5.40 -10.59 12.93
CA PRO A 50 6.25 -11.56 12.24
C PRO A 50 6.43 -11.15 10.77
N LEU A 51 7.53 -11.55 10.15
CA LEU A 51 7.69 -11.40 8.71
C LEU A 51 6.83 -12.46 7.99
N PRO A 52 6.09 -12.08 6.93
CA PRO A 52 5.39 -13.04 6.09
C PRO A 52 6.37 -14.02 5.43
N ASP A 53 5.93 -15.25 5.20
CA ASP A 53 6.62 -16.22 4.35
C ASP A 53 5.97 -16.26 2.95
N PRO A 54 6.57 -15.61 1.95
CA PRO A 54 6.05 -15.61 0.60
C PRO A 54 6.24 -16.95 -0.12
N SER A 55 6.88 -17.95 0.51
CA SER A 55 6.93 -19.33 0.00
C SER A 55 5.79 -20.22 0.49
N SER A 56 4.95 -19.76 1.42
CA SER A 56 3.83 -20.55 1.92
C SER A 56 2.74 -20.77 0.86
N ASP A 57 2.03 -21.90 0.94
CA ASP A 57 0.92 -22.22 0.02
C ASP A 57 -0.17 -21.14 0.05
N SER A 58 -0.47 -20.62 1.24
CA SER A 58 -1.41 -19.50 1.40
C SER A 58 -0.93 -18.24 0.70
N ALA A 59 0.37 -17.93 0.74
CA ALA A 59 0.93 -16.80 0.01
C ALA A 59 0.77 -16.96 -1.50
N VAL A 60 1.07 -18.15 -2.02
CA VAL A 60 0.91 -18.45 -3.45
C VAL A 60 -0.57 -18.34 -3.88
N ALA A 61 -1.50 -18.92 -3.12
CA ALA A 61 -2.92 -18.87 -3.42
C ALA A 61 -3.48 -17.44 -3.44
N ILE A 62 -3.10 -16.62 -2.45
CA ILE A 62 -3.46 -15.19 -2.43
C ILE A 62 -2.86 -14.49 -3.64
N ALA A 63 -1.59 -14.77 -3.95
CA ALA A 63 -0.88 -14.10 -5.02
C ALA A 63 -1.43 -14.41 -6.41
N ASP A 64 -1.96 -15.61 -6.65
CA ASP A 64 -2.63 -15.96 -7.91
C ASP A 64 -3.89 -15.12 -8.16
N ILE A 65 -4.71 -14.94 -7.13
CA ILE A 65 -5.90 -14.09 -7.21
C ILE A 65 -5.49 -12.66 -7.53
N VAL A 66 -4.45 -12.17 -6.85
CA VAL A 66 -3.95 -10.80 -7.07
C VAL A 66 -3.34 -10.65 -8.47
N LEU A 67 -2.64 -11.66 -8.99
CA LEU A 67 -2.09 -11.66 -10.34
C LEU A 67 -3.20 -11.51 -11.39
N GLN A 68 -4.28 -12.27 -11.28
CA GLN A 68 -5.42 -12.15 -12.20
C GLN A 68 -6.00 -10.73 -12.20
N LEU A 69 -6.18 -10.14 -11.03
CA LEU A 69 -6.68 -8.77 -10.89
C LEU A 69 -5.72 -7.74 -11.48
N GLN A 70 -4.42 -7.86 -11.21
CA GLN A 70 -3.43 -6.88 -11.70
C GLN A 70 -3.16 -7.02 -13.19
N MET A 71 -3.23 -8.22 -13.76
CA MET A 71 -3.21 -8.42 -15.21
C MET A 71 -4.40 -7.74 -15.89
N ALA A 72 -5.59 -7.82 -15.32
CA ALA A 72 -6.77 -7.14 -15.85
C ALA A 72 -6.65 -5.60 -15.77
N VAL A 73 -6.00 -5.07 -14.73
CA VAL A 73 -5.79 -3.62 -14.55
C VAL A 73 -4.70 -3.08 -15.46
N HIS A 74 -3.56 -3.80 -15.57
CA HIS A 74 -2.37 -3.28 -16.23
C HIS A 74 -2.23 -3.74 -17.68
N GLY A 75 -2.84 -4.85 -18.10
CA GLY A 75 -2.57 -5.43 -19.42
C GLY A 75 -1.06 -5.64 -19.59
N GLU A 76 -0.47 -5.06 -20.64
CA GLU A 76 0.98 -5.08 -20.91
C GLU A 76 1.72 -3.82 -20.41
N SER A 77 1.01 -2.82 -19.88
CA SER A 77 1.62 -1.52 -19.50
C SER A 77 2.63 -1.60 -18.35
N TYR A 78 2.66 -2.70 -17.60
CA TYR A 78 3.60 -2.89 -16.49
C TYR A 78 5.05 -3.09 -16.95
N GLU A 79 5.28 -3.45 -18.22
CA GLU A 79 6.62 -3.76 -18.72
C GLU A 79 7.58 -2.57 -18.71
N GLY A 80 7.06 -1.35 -18.80
CA GLY A 80 7.85 -0.13 -18.75
C GLY A 80 8.31 0.28 -17.34
N ALA A 81 7.77 -0.34 -16.28
CA ALA A 81 8.05 0.06 -14.90
C ALA A 81 9.55 0.02 -14.53
N PRO A 82 10.36 -0.97 -14.96
CA PRO A 82 11.81 -1.00 -14.73
C PRO A 82 12.57 0.17 -15.36
N GLU A 83 11.99 0.84 -16.34
CA GLU A 83 12.56 2.01 -17.02
C GLU A 83 11.99 3.32 -16.49
N GLY A 84 11.14 3.27 -15.45
CA GLY A 84 10.43 4.44 -14.93
C GLY A 84 9.29 4.91 -15.83
N ARG A 85 8.73 4.02 -16.67
CA ARG A 85 7.57 4.31 -17.53
C ARG A 85 6.31 3.65 -16.97
N PHE A 86 5.23 4.41 -16.86
CA PHE A 86 3.97 3.95 -16.25
C PHE A 86 2.75 4.47 -17.00
N THR A 87 1.77 3.60 -17.22
CA THR A 87 0.41 4.00 -17.59
C THR A 87 -0.45 4.06 -16.32
N VAL A 88 -0.92 5.26 -15.97
CA VAL A 88 -1.73 5.49 -14.77
C VAL A 88 -3.04 6.17 -15.15
N LEU A 89 -4.16 5.44 -14.99
CA LEU A 89 -5.50 5.90 -15.39
C LEU A 89 -5.55 6.40 -16.84
N ASN A 90 -5.10 5.54 -17.77
CA ASN A 90 -5.06 5.77 -19.22
C ASN A 90 -4.20 6.97 -19.65
N ARG A 91 -3.14 7.26 -18.89
CA ARG A 91 -2.16 8.28 -19.24
C ARG A 91 -0.76 7.80 -18.96
N ASP A 92 0.11 7.99 -19.94
CA ASP A 92 1.50 7.57 -19.86
C ASP A 92 2.36 8.65 -19.20
N TYR A 93 3.29 8.19 -18.38
CA TYR A 93 4.29 8.98 -17.70
C TYR A 93 5.64 8.30 -17.90
N ASP A 94 6.60 9.06 -18.40
CA ASP A 94 8.00 8.67 -18.47
C ASP A 94 8.79 9.58 -17.52
N PHE A 95 9.37 8.97 -16.49
CA PHE A 95 10.18 9.67 -15.50
C PHE A 95 11.68 9.66 -15.83
N GLY A 96 12.11 9.01 -16.91
CA GLY A 96 13.52 8.91 -17.28
C GLY A 96 14.32 7.92 -16.41
N GLY A 97 13.64 7.02 -15.69
CA GLY A 97 14.26 5.99 -14.86
C GLY A 97 13.60 5.81 -13.49
N VAL A 98 13.84 4.64 -12.88
CA VAL A 98 13.25 4.25 -11.58
C VAL A 98 13.60 5.22 -10.44
N GLU A 99 14.83 5.71 -10.39
CA GLU A 99 15.28 6.65 -9.35
C GLU A 99 14.67 8.05 -9.52
N GLN A 100 14.20 8.39 -10.73
CA GLN A 100 13.65 9.69 -11.08
C GLN A 100 12.11 9.76 -10.93
N VAL A 101 11.48 8.65 -10.55
CA VAL A 101 10.01 8.59 -10.40
C VAL A 101 9.53 9.64 -9.40
N SER A 102 8.72 10.58 -9.91
CA SER A 102 8.12 11.64 -9.09
C SER A 102 6.81 11.15 -8.47
N TRP A 103 6.88 10.52 -7.31
CA TRP A 103 5.72 9.93 -6.63
C TRP A 103 4.59 10.92 -6.31
N ARG A 104 4.96 12.19 -6.11
CA ARG A 104 4.04 13.26 -5.71
C ARG A 104 4.07 14.49 -6.62
N GLY A 105 4.58 14.34 -7.85
CA GLY A 105 4.65 15.38 -8.85
C GLY A 105 3.29 15.88 -9.36
N GLU A 106 3.33 16.70 -10.41
CA GLU A 106 2.13 17.18 -11.09
C GLU A 106 1.63 16.14 -12.09
N PHE A 107 0.45 15.58 -11.81
CA PHE A 107 -0.19 14.57 -12.67
C PHE A 107 -1.40 15.13 -13.43
N HIS A 108 -1.56 16.45 -13.47
CA HIS A 108 -2.73 17.16 -14.05
C HIS A 108 -4.06 16.63 -13.51
N GLU A 109 -4.11 16.38 -12.20
CA GLU A 109 -5.26 15.79 -11.50
C GLU A 109 -5.99 16.79 -10.60
N GLY A 110 -5.52 18.04 -10.56
CA GLY A 110 -6.07 19.09 -9.71
C GLY A 110 -6.04 18.67 -8.24
N ASN A 111 -7.20 18.73 -7.58
CA ASN A 111 -7.34 18.35 -6.16
C ASN A 111 -7.55 16.84 -5.92
N ASN A 112 -7.66 16.03 -6.97
CA ASN A 112 -7.89 14.60 -6.86
C ASN A 112 -6.55 13.84 -6.83
N PRO A 113 -6.19 13.08 -5.78
CA PRO A 113 -4.90 12.39 -5.68
C PRO A 113 -4.83 11.03 -6.40
N LEU A 114 -5.83 10.65 -7.19
CA LEU A 114 -5.99 9.29 -7.69
C LEU A 114 -4.81 8.76 -8.52
N ARG A 115 -4.13 9.57 -9.34
CA ARG A 115 -2.97 9.08 -10.12
C ARG A 115 -1.77 8.85 -9.23
N ARG A 116 -1.47 9.79 -8.31
CA ARG A 116 -0.43 9.60 -7.28
C ARG A 116 -0.69 8.34 -6.46
N MET A 117 -1.94 8.12 -6.07
CA MET A 117 -2.35 6.91 -5.34
C MET A 117 -2.14 5.64 -6.19
N ASN A 118 -2.62 5.61 -7.44
CA ASN A 118 -2.46 4.45 -8.32
C ASN A 118 -1.00 4.09 -8.59
N LEU A 119 -0.15 5.10 -8.80
CA LEU A 119 1.30 4.88 -8.93
C LEU A 119 1.87 4.24 -7.64
N ALA A 120 1.48 4.76 -6.48
CA ALA A 120 1.93 4.28 -5.17
C ALA A 120 1.28 2.96 -4.71
N TYR A 121 0.27 2.43 -5.43
CA TYR A 121 -0.28 1.10 -5.20
C TYR A 121 0.68 -0.01 -5.63
N MET A 122 1.60 0.27 -6.57
CA MET A 122 2.56 -0.69 -7.10
C MET A 122 1.93 -1.98 -7.65
N GLY A 123 0.74 -1.88 -8.27
CA GLY A 123 0.05 -3.02 -8.89
C GLY A 123 0.88 -3.70 -9.99
N TYR A 124 1.65 -2.89 -10.73
CA TYR A 124 2.59 -3.34 -11.76
C TYR A 124 3.67 -4.28 -11.24
N ALA A 125 4.00 -4.27 -9.93
CA ALA A 125 5.01 -5.17 -9.37
C ALA A 125 4.58 -6.65 -9.47
N VAL A 126 3.28 -6.92 -9.40
CA VAL A 126 2.72 -8.27 -9.38
C VAL A 126 3.01 -9.03 -10.68
N PRO A 127 2.56 -8.58 -11.87
CA PRO A 127 2.88 -9.25 -13.12
C PRO A 127 4.38 -9.19 -13.46
N LEU A 128 5.07 -8.11 -13.07
CA LEU A 128 6.50 -7.97 -13.32
C LEU A 128 7.31 -9.07 -12.60
N LEU A 129 7.08 -9.25 -11.29
CA LEU A 129 7.81 -10.23 -10.49
C LEU A 129 7.35 -11.67 -10.75
N ALA A 130 6.13 -11.89 -11.27
CA ALA A 130 5.68 -13.20 -11.71
C ALA A 130 6.55 -13.82 -12.83
N ARG A 131 7.38 -13.01 -13.52
CA ARG A 131 8.34 -13.49 -14.52
C ARG A 131 9.61 -14.11 -13.93
N GLY A 132 9.83 -13.99 -12.62
CA GLY A 132 11.00 -14.58 -11.95
C GLY A 132 12.35 -13.96 -12.31
N ARG A 133 12.40 -12.77 -12.94
CA ARG A 133 13.65 -12.16 -13.40
C ARG A 133 14.32 -11.33 -12.30
N ALA A 134 15.61 -11.54 -12.05
CA ALA A 134 16.35 -10.78 -11.02
C ALA A 134 16.34 -9.25 -11.26
N ALA A 135 16.38 -8.82 -12.53
CA ALA A 135 16.29 -7.41 -12.89
C ALA A 135 14.95 -6.78 -12.47
N ASP A 136 13.85 -7.54 -12.56
CA ASP A 136 12.53 -7.06 -12.13
C ASP A 136 12.49 -6.88 -10.60
N LEU A 137 13.06 -7.82 -9.83
CA LEU A 137 13.18 -7.69 -8.37
C LEU A 137 14.02 -6.46 -7.98
N ALA A 138 15.16 -6.25 -8.63
CA ALA A 138 16.01 -5.10 -8.41
C ALA A 138 15.27 -3.78 -8.70
N ALA A 139 14.52 -3.71 -9.80
CA ALA A 139 13.72 -2.53 -10.16
C ALA A 139 12.62 -2.22 -9.13
N ILE A 140 11.86 -3.23 -8.69
CA ILE A 140 10.84 -3.04 -7.64
C ILE A 140 11.48 -2.63 -6.31
N CYS A 141 12.62 -3.22 -5.94
CA CYS A 141 13.35 -2.80 -4.75
C CYS A 141 13.77 -1.33 -4.83
N ALA A 142 14.26 -0.87 -5.98
CA ALA A 142 14.65 0.53 -6.20
C ALA A 142 13.43 1.46 -6.14
N LEU A 143 12.29 1.09 -6.73
CA LEU A 143 11.04 1.85 -6.63
C LEU A 143 10.56 2.00 -5.17
N VAL A 144 10.61 0.93 -4.38
CA VAL A 144 10.24 0.99 -2.94
C VAL A 144 11.18 1.92 -2.16
N LYS A 145 12.50 1.83 -2.40
CA LYS A 145 13.48 2.73 -1.77
C LYS A 145 13.24 4.18 -2.16
N SER A 146 13.03 4.45 -3.44
CA SER A 146 12.71 5.77 -3.97
C SER A 146 11.42 6.34 -3.36
N LEU A 147 10.37 5.51 -3.23
CA LEU A 147 9.13 5.91 -2.56
C LEU A 147 9.38 6.31 -1.11
N ASP A 148 10.11 5.50 -0.34
CA ASP A 148 10.37 5.80 1.07
C ASP A 148 11.24 7.05 1.25
N GLN A 149 12.25 7.25 0.41
CA GLN A 149 13.15 8.41 0.46
C GLN A 149 12.43 9.73 0.13
N GLN A 150 11.58 9.74 -0.90
CA GLN A 150 10.93 10.97 -1.37
C GLN A 150 9.68 11.36 -0.55
N ASN A 151 9.11 10.44 0.24
CA ASN A 151 7.82 10.62 0.90
C ASN A 151 7.94 10.69 2.42
N ALA A 152 8.82 11.56 2.91
CA ALA A 152 8.96 11.87 4.33
C ALA A 152 7.60 12.27 4.94
N TRP A 153 7.33 11.83 6.17
CA TRP A 153 6.06 12.09 6.86
C TRP A 153 5.83 13.57 7.21
N SER A 154 6.89 14.38 7.18
CA SER A 154 6.82 15.84 7.28
C SER A 154 6.34 16.51 5.99
N ALA A 155 6.36 15.81 4.85
CA ALA A 155 6.01 16.39 3.57
C ALA A 155 4.52 16.77 3.51
N PRO A 156 4.17 18.02 3.12
CA PRO A 156 2.78 18.45 3.05
C PRO A 156 1.94 17.54 2.15
N GLY A 157 0.82 17.03 2.66
CA GLY A 157 -0.12 16.22 1.90
C GLY A 157 0.25 14.75 1.74
N VAL A 158 1.37 14.26 2.29
CA VAL A 158 1.83 12.87 2.13
C VAL A 158 0.81 11.83 2.62
N PHE A 159 0.04 12.18 3.65
CA PHE A 159 -1.05 11.34 4.18
C PHE A 159 -2.36 11.43 3.38
N ARG A 160 -2.40 12.25 2.32
CA ARG A 160 -3.54 12.34 1.39
C ARG A 160 -3.39 11.34 0.25
N ASP A 161 -2.17 11.08 -0.21
CA ASP A 161 -1.87 10.27 -1.40
C ASP A 161 -1.06 9.01 -1.08
N VAL A 162 0.23 9.13 -0.75
CA VAL A 162 1.18 8.00 -0.67
C VAL A 162 1.05 7.20 0.63
N TRP A 163 0.81 7.91 1.75
CA TRP A 163 0.67 7.35 3.09
C TRP A 163 -0.75 7.53 3.65
N ASN A 164 -1.78 7.20 2.88
CA ASN A 164 -3.10 6.89 3.45
C ASN A 164 -3.26 5.36 3.59
N ALA A 165 -4.17 4.91 4.47
CA ALA A 165 -4.29 3.48 4.75
C ALA A 165 -4.79 2.69 3.53
N TYR A 166 -5.63 3.28 2.67
CA TYR A 166 -6.06 2.67 1.43
C TYR A 166 -4.89 2.38 0.48
N THR A 167 -4.04 3.36 0.20
CA THR A 167 -2.84 3.24 -0.63
C THR A 167 -1.87 2.23 -0.04
N ALA A 168 -1.60 2.32 1.26
CA ALA A 168 -0.76 1.35 1.94
C ALA A 168 -1.32 -0.08 1.88
N SER A 169 -2.65 -0.24 1.90
CA SER A 169 -3.32 -1.54 1.77
C SER A 169 -3.10 -2.18 0.42
N HIS A 170 -3.24 -1.42 -0.67
CA HIS A 170 -2.93 -1.91 -2.02
C HIS A 170 -1.45 -2.27 -2.16
N ARG A 171 -0.56 -1.37 -1.73
CA ARG A 171 0.89 -1.60 -1.79
C ARG A 171 1.32 -2.84 -1.00
N LEU A 172 0.75 -3.03 0.19
CA LEU A 172 0.99 -4.21 1.03
C LEU A 172 0.66 -5.51 0.29
N ILE A 173 -0.56 -5.62 -0.24
CA ILE A 173 -1.01 -6.82 -0.96
C ILE A 173 -0.15 -7.05 -2.19
N ASN A 174 0.05 -6.01 -3.01
CA ASN A 174 0.77 -6.13 -4.27
C ASN A 174 2.23 -6.55 -4.06
N LEU A 175 2.95 -5.95 -3.12
CA LEU A 175 4.36 -6.30 -2.89
C LEU A 175 4.53 -7.72 -2.35
N LEU A 176 3.67 -8.16 -1.42
CA LEU A 176 3.74 -9.53 -0.90
C LEU A 176 3.37 -10.57 -1.95
N SER A 177 2.30 -10.33 -2.70
CA SER A 177 1.90 -11.22 -3.80
C SER A 177 2.97 -11.26 -4.88
N ALA A 178 3.55 -10.12 -5.25
CA ALA A 178 4.63 -10.05 -6.23
C ALA A 178 5.84 -10.89 -5.80
N LEU A 179 6.24 -10.82 -4.53
CA LEU A 179 7.35 -11.61 -4.02
C LEU A 179 7.03 -13.11 -3.94
N ALA A 180 5.80 -13.48 -3.59
CA ALA A 180 5.36 -14.89 -3.62
C ALA A 180 5.41 -15.47 -5.04
N LEU A 181 4.95 -14.71 -6.03
CA LEU A 181 5.01 -15.09 -7.45
C LEU A 181 6.45 -15.19 -7.95
N TYR A 182 7.32 -14.27 -7.54
CA TYR A 182 8.75 -14.30 -7.85
C TYR A 182 9.41 -15.61 -7.42
N ARG A 183 9.18 -16.00 -6.16
CA ARG A 183 9.73 -17.24 -5.60
C ARG A 183 9.14 -18.46 -6.30
N ARG A 184 7.84 -18.47 -6.58
CA ARG A 184 7.18 -19.54 -7.33
C ARG A 184 7.74 -19.71 -8.74
N ALA A 185 8.03 -18.61 -9.43
CA ALA A 185 8.61 -18.62 -10.77
C ALA A 185 10.08 -19.09 -10.79
N GLY A 186 10.66 -19.48 -9.66
CA GLY A 186 12.06 -19.88 -9.56
C GLY A 186 13.02 -18.70 -9.63
N GLY A 187 12.56 -17.49 -9.27
CA GLY A 187 13.39 -16.30 -9.27
C GLY A 187 14.64 -16.44 -8.37
N PRO A 188 15.82 -16.00 -8.82
CA PRO A 188 17.04 -16.05 -8.03
C PRO A 188 16.91 -15.38 -6.66
N ARG A 189 17.45 -16.00 -5.61
CA ARG A 189 17.38 -15.44 -4.26
C ARG A 189 18.26 -14.19 -4.16
N ASP A 190 17.68 -13.10 -3.68
CA ASP A 190 18.40 -11.89 -3.27
C ASP A 190 17.87 -11.46 -1.89
N ALA A 191 18.54 -11.93 -0.84
CA ALA A 191 18.11 -11.68 0.53
C ALA A 191 18.02 -10.19 0.87
N ALA A 192 18.85 -9.33 0.27
CA ALA A 192 18.84 -7.91 0.56
C ALA A 192 17.60 -7.23 -0.05
N SER A 193 17.31 -7.51 -1.32
CA SER A 193 16.12 -6.96 -2.00
C SER A 193 14.83 -7.54 -1.42
N GLU A 194 14.77 -8.84 -1.15
CA GLU A 194 13.62 -9.48 -0.51
C GLU A 194 13.34 -8.89 0.89
N ALA A 195 14.39 -8.65 1.68
CA ALA A 195 14.25 -8.02 3.00
C ALA A 195 13.65 -6.61 2.90
N VAL A 196 14.03 -5.80 1.92
CA VAL A 196 13.45 -4.46 1.72
C VAL A 196 11.94 -4.55 1.47
N LEU A 197 11.50 -5.46 0.60
CA LEU A 197 10.08 -5.63 0.28
C LEU A 197 9.29 -6.14 1.49
N LEU A 198 9.80 -7.15 2.19
CA LEU A 198 9.15 -7.73 3.37
C LEU A 198 9.07 -6.73 4.53
N GLU A 199 10.13 -5.96 4.77
CA GLU A 199 10.14 -4.93 5.82
C GLU A 199 9.21 -3.77 5.50
N HIS A 200 9.17 -3.32 4.23
CA HIS A 200 8.22 -2.31 3.80
C HIS A 200 6.76 -2.80 3.93
N ALA A 201 6.48 -4.05 3.54
CA ALA A 201 5.18 -4.68 3.73
C ALA A 201 4.79 -4.76 5.22
N ARG A 202 5.70 -5.21 6.08
CA ARG A 202 5.50 -5.24 7.54
C ARG A 202 5.21 -3.87 8.12
N PHE A 203 5.93 -2.84 7.66
CA PHE A 203 5.65 -1.47 8.04
C PHE A 203 4.25 -1.02 7.57
N CYS A 204 3.87 -1.33 6.34
CA CYS A 204 2.53 -1.03 5.82
C CYS A 204 1.43 -1.71 6.66
N ALA A 205 1.59 -2.97 7.05
CA ALA A 205 0.64 -3.67 7.92
C ALA A 205 0.45 -2.95 9.27
N ALA A 206 1.55 -2.58 9.94
CA ALA A 206 1.50 -1.81 11.18
C ALA A 206 0.86 -0.42 10.99
N PHE A 207 1.17 0.24 9.87
CA PHE A 207 0.60 1.54 9.51
C PHE A 207 -0.93 1.45 9.32
N ILE A 208 -1.41 0.50 8.53
CA ILE A 208 -2.84 0.27 8.25
C ILE A 208 -3.57 -0.03 9.56
N ARG A 209 -3.02 -0.93 10.37
CA ARG A 209 -3.59 -1.31 11.67
C ARG A 209 -3.78 -0.12 12.61
N ALA A 210 -2.88 0.86 12.57
CA ALA A 210 -2.95 2.06 13.38
C ALA A 210 -3.85 3.15 12.80
N ASN A 211 -4.22 3.06 11.52
CA ASN A 211 -4.90 4.12 10.76
C ASN A 211 -6.10 3.58 9.95
N LEU A 212 -6.82 2.57 10.47
CA LEU A 212 -8.01 2.02 9.83
C LEU A 212 -9.00 3.13 9.47
N GLU A 213 -9.48 3.14 8.22
CA GLU A 213 -10.38 4.18 7.69
C GLU A 213 -11.84 3.95 8.10
N ARG A 214 -12.06 3.82 9.42
CA ARG A 214 -13.39 3.64 10.03
C ARG A 214 -14.30 4.86 9.84
N ASP A 215 -13.73 6.00 9.48
CA ASP A 215 -14.43 7.23 9.15
C ASP A 215 -15.01 7.25 7.73
N LEU A 216 -14.39 6.49 6.80
CA LEU A 216 -14.86 6.31 5.42
C LEU A 216 -15.73 5.04 5.28
N GLN A 217 -15.45 4.00 6.07
CA GLN A 217 -16.12 2.70 6.04
C GLN A 217 -16.09 2.02 4.65
N PHE A 218 -16.96 1.03 4.42
CA PHE A 218 -17.19 0.33 3.15
C PHE A 218 -15.89 -0.07 2.43
N ASN A 219 -15.73 0.32 1.15
CA ASN A 219 -14.63 -0.13 0.29
C ASN A 219 -13.25 0.20 0.86
N HIS A 220 -13.11 1.33 1.57
CA HIS A 220 -11.84 1.73 2.18
C HIS A 220 -11.48 0.83 3.35
N LEU A 221 -12.40 0.73 4.32
CA LEU A 221 -12.20 -0.09 5.50
C LEU A 221 -12.09 -1.58 5.15
N MET A 222 -12.91 -2.06 4.22
CA MET A 222 -12.84 -3.44 3.72
C MET A 222 -11.50 -3.72 3.05
N LYS A 223 -10.96 -2.79 2.25
CA LYS A 223 -9.61 -2.93 1.68
C LYS A 223 -8.54 -2.99 2.77
N ASN A 224 -8.67 -2.20 3.84
CA ASN A 224 -7.75 -2.30 5.00
C ASN A 224 -7.80 -3.68 5.64
N TYR A 225 -9.00 -4.23 5.86
CA TYR A 225 -9.14 -5.57 6.44
C TYR A 225 -8.61 -6.66 5.51
N VAL A 226 -8.94 -6.63 4.22
CA VAL A 226 -8.40 -7.58 3.24
C VAL A 226 -6.87 -7.56 3.23
N ALA A 227 -6.25 -6.39 3.27
CA ALA A 227 -4.79 -6.29 3.28
C ALA A 227 -4.16 -6.87 4.56
N LEU A 228 -4.76 -6.59 5.72
CA LEU A 228 -4.29 -7.17 6.99
C LEU A 228 -4.55 -8.68 7.08
N SER A 229 -5.66 -9.18 6.54
CA SER A 229 -5.95 -10.60 6.46
C SER A 229 -5.00 -11.33 5.51
N ALA A 230 -4.67 -10.74 4.35
CA ALA A 230 -3.67 -11.29 3.44
C ALA A 230 -2.29 -11.36 4.12
N TYR A 231 -1.87 -10.29 4.79
CA TYR A 231 -0.63 -10.30 5.58
C TYR A 231 -0.63 -11.40 6.65
N ALA A 232 -1.71 -11.51 7.42
CA ALA A 232 -1.83 -12.52 8.47
C ALA A 232 -1.82 -13.95 7.92
N GLY A 233 -2.50 -14.21 6.79
CA GLY A 233 -2.53 -15.51 6.13
C GLY A 233 -1.20 -15.92 5.49
N MET A 234 -0.31 -14.96 5.22
CA MET A 234 1.06 -15.24 4.78
C MET A 234 2.05 -15.38 5.93
N CYS A 235 1.64 -15.16 7.19
CA CYS A 235 2.48 -15.41 8.36
C CYS A 235 2.30 -16.86 8.83
N ALA A 236 3.36 -17.49 9.34
CA ALA A 236 3.27 -18.84 9.90
C ALA A 236 2.25 -18.96 11.03
N VAL A 237 2.10 -17.90 11.83
CA VAL A 237 1.06 -17.76 12.85
C VAL A 237 0.40 -16.39 12.71
N PRO A 238 -0.94 -16.30 12.69
CA PRO A 238 -1.64 -15.02 12.68
C PRO A 238 -1.21 -14.13 13.85
N PRO A 239 -0.77 -12.89 13.60
CA PRO A 239 -0.29 -12.02 14.68
C PRO A 239 -1.43 -11.64 15.62
N ALA A 240 -1.24 -11.81 16.94
CA ALA A 240 -2.25 -11.43 17.94
C ALA A 240 -2.70 -9.95 17.83
N ALA A 241 -1.80 -9.06 17.41
CA ALA A 241 -2.11 -7.64 17.15
C ALA A 241 -3.19 -7.43 16.06
N LEU A 242 -3.44 -8.43 15.22
CA LEU A 242 -4.45 -8.47 14.17
C LEU A 242 -5.68 -9.30 14.56
N GLY A 243 -5.83 -9.70 15.84
CA GLY A 243 -6.99 -10.45 16.32
C GLY A 243 -8.34 -9.76 16.06
N LEU A 244 -8.34 -8.43 15.88
CA LEU A 244 -9.55 -7.69 15.48
C LEU A 244 -10.20 -8.22 14.19
N LEU A 245 -9.43 -8.88 13.31
CA LEU A 245 -9.92 -9.36 12.03
C LEU A 245 -10.97 -10.47 12.19
N GLN A 246 -10.93 -11.23 13.30
CA GLN A 246 -11.91 -12.29 13.59
C GLN A 246 -13.33 -11.74 13.79
N ALA A 247 -13.46 -10.47 14.18
CA ALA A 247 -14.74 -9.79 14.40
C ALA A 247 -14.96 -8.63 13.41
N ALA A 248 -14.11 -8.50 12.38
CA ALA A 248 -14.11 -7.36 11.47
C ALA A 248 -15.12 -7.47 10.33
N VAL A 249 -15.53 -8.70 9.99
CA VAL A 249 -16.55 -9.00 8.98
C VAL A 249 -17.64 -9.81 9.69
N PRO A 250 -18.85 -9.26 9.89
CA PRO A 250 -19.97 -9.97 10.50
C PRO A 250 -20.50 -11.10 9.62
#